data_AF-A0AAJ0RR76-F1
#
_entry.id   AF-A0AAJ0RR76-F1
#
_cell.length_a   1.000
_cell.length_b   1.000
_cell.length_c   1.000
_cell.angle_alpha   90.00
_cell.angle_beta   90.00
_cell.angle_gamma   90.00
#
_symmetry.space_group_name_H-M   'P 1'
#
loop_
_entity.id
_entity.type
_entity.pdbx_description
1 polymer ?
#
loop_
_entity_poly.entity_id
_entity_poly.type
_entity_poly.pdbx_seq_one_letter_code
_entity_poly.pdbx_strand_id
1 'polypeptide(L)' 'MINLVDPVHPGVFIREMFMEPFEISAADLSEKLHVSPSTLSRVLNGKADLSVEMALR' A
#
# COMPACT_ATOMS: atom_id res chain seq x y z
N MET A 1 -17.10 0.27 0.31
CA MET A 1 -17.19 1.39 1.26
C MET A 1 -16.53 0.92 2.55
N ILE A 2 -15.31 1.39 2.82
CA ILE A 2 -14.58 1.03 4.04
C ILE A 2 -15.30 1.63 5.24
N ASN A 3 -15.46 0.83 6.30
CA ASN A 3 -15.99 1.26 7.57
C ASN A 3 -14.81 1.54 8.52
N LEU A 4 -14.53 2.82 8.81
CA LEU A 4 -13.38 3.29 9.62
C LEU A 4 -13.47 2.94 11.12
N VAL A 5 -14.53 2.23 11.53
CA VAL A 5 -14.74 1.81 12.93
C VAL A 5 -13.78 0.69 13.32
N ASP A 6 -13.35 -0.12 12.34
CA ASP A 6 -12.32 -1.15 12.54
C ASP A 6 -10.97 -0.69 11.97
N PRO A 7 -9.84 -1.00 12.62
CA PRO A 7 -8.53 -0.66 12.10
C PRO A 7 -8.29 -1.36 10.76
N VAL A 8 -8.18 -0.54 9.71
CA VAL A 8 -7.89 -1.00 8.35
C VAL A 8 -6.40 -1.20 8.20
N HIS A 9 -6.00 -2.30 7.55
CA HIS A 9 -4.59 -2.53 7.23
C HIS A 9 -4.03 -1.36 6.38
N PRO A 10 -2.86 -0.81 6.71
CA PRO A 10 -2.33 0.38 6.06
C PRO A 10 -2.18 0.23 4.54
N GLY A 11 -1.79 -0.95 4.05
CA GLY A 11 -1.69 -1.17 2.61
C GLY A 11 -3.03 -1.15 1.87
N VAL A 12 -4.12 -1.60 2.50
CA VAL A 12 -5.47 -1.51 1.91
C VAL A 12 -5.90 -0.05 1.85
N PHE A 13 -5.64 0.70 2.93
CA PHE A 13 -5.88 2.13 2.99
C PHE A 13 -5.10 2.90 1.89
N ILE A 14 -3.81 2.62 1.72
CA ILE A 14 -2.97 3.24 0.67
C ILE A 14 -3.55 2.98 -0.72
N ARG A 15 -3.97 1.74 -0.99
CA ARG A 15 -4.54 1.37 -2.29
C ARG A 15 -5.81 2.15 -2.58
N GLU A 16 -6.79 2.09 -1.69
CA GLU A 16 -8.13 2.64 -1.95
C GLU A 16 -8.18 4.17 -1.86
N MET A 17 -7.37 4.78 -0.99
CA MET A 17 -7.40 6.23 -0.76
C MET A 17 -6.46 7.01 -1.66
N PHE A 18 -5.42 6.37 -2.20
CA PHE A 18 -4.40 7.05 -3.01
C PHE A 18 -4.16 6.37 -4.34
N MET A 19 -3.83 5.07 -4.36
CA MET A 19 -3.43 4.45 -5.63
C MET A 19 -4.57 4.39 -6.65
N GLU A 20 -5.76 3.97 -6.25
CA GLU A 20 -6.92 3.87 -7.14
C GLU A 20 -7.39 5.26 -7.62
N PRO A 21 -7.57 6.29 -6.75
CA PRO A 21 -8.01 7.61 -7.19
C PRO A 21 -6.99 8.37 -8.06
N PHE A 22 -5.70 8.10 -7.88
CA PHE A 22 -4.62 8.74 -8.64
C PHE A 22 -4.05 7.86 -9.76
N GLU A 23 -4.68 6.72 -10.05
CA GLU A 23 -4.27 5.77 -11.09
C GLU A 23 -2.80 5.31 -10.99
N ILE A 24 -2.28 5.20 -9.76
CA ILE A 24 -0.89 4.80 -9.51
C ILE A 24 -0.81 3.28 -9.56
N SER A 25 0.05 2.74 -10.42
CA SER A 25 0.25 1.30 -10.48
C SER A 25 1.12 0.80 -9.33
N ALA A 26 0.94 -0.47 -8.94
CA ALA A 26 1.83 -1.12 -7.97
C ALA A 26 3.28 -1.23 -8.48
N ALA A 27 3.50 -1.28 -9.79
CA ALA A 27 4.84 -1.26 -10.36
C ALA A 27 5.52 0.10 -10.08
N ASP A 28 4.85 1.20 -10.41
CA ASP A 28 5.40 2.55 -10.24
C ASP A 28 5.70 2.87 -8.78
N LEU A 29 4.78 2.51 -7.87
CA LEU A 29 4.99 2.73 -6.44
C LEU A 29 6.11 1.84 -5.89
N SER A 30 6.24 0.60 -6.38
CA SER A 30 7.32 -0.30 -5.93
C SER A 30 8.70 0.21 -6.32
N GLU A 31 8.83 0.83 -7.49
CA GLU A 31 10.08 1.45 -7.95
C GLU A 31 10.47 2.63 -7.06
N LYS A 32 9.53 3.53 -6.77
CA LYS A 32 9.77 4.70 -5.90
C LYS A 32 10.11 4.30 -4.46
N LEU A 33 9.49 3.24 -3.96
CA LEU A 33 9.79 2.70 -2.64
C LEU A 33 11.04 1.80 -2.63
N HIS A 34 11.70 1.58 -3.77
CA HIS A 34 12.78 0.62 -4.00
C HIS A 34 12.55 -0.75 -3.36
N VAL A 35 11.36 -1.32 -3.59
CA VAL A 35 10.99 -2.68 -3.17
C VAL A 35 10.57 -3.50 -4.37
N SER A 36 10.55 -4.83 -4.23
CA SER A 36 9.98 -5.67 -5.31
C SER A 36 8.46 -5.45 -5.42
N PRO A 37 7.87 -5.53 -6.63
CA PRO A 37 6.41 -5.46 -6.80
C PRO A 37 5.67 -6.51 -5.96
N SER A 38 6.26 -7.70 -5.77
CA SER A 38 5.69 -8.75 -4.92
C SER A 38 5.67 -8.38 -3.43
N THR A 39 6.66 -7.64 -2.95
CA THR A 39 6.69 -7.14 -1.57
C THR A 39 5.59 -6.10 -1.36
N LEU A 40 5.51 -5.10 -2.23
CA LEU A 40 4.46 -4.09 -2.17
C LEU A 40 3.06 -4.72 -2.29
N SER A 41 2.88 -5.68 -3.21
CA SER A 41 1.60 -6.37 -3.40
C SER A 41 1.13 -7.09 -2.13
N ARG A 42 2.03 -7.70 -1.34
CA ARG A 42 1.64 -8.30 -0.06
C ARG A 42 1.12 -7.24 0.92
N VAL A 43 1.77 -6.08 1.00
CA VAL A 43 1.34 -4.97 1.87
C VAL A 43 -0.04 -4.46 1.43
N LEU A 44 -0.20 -4.13 0.14
CA LEU A 44 -1.46 -3.61 -0.41
C LEU A 44 -2.65 -4.57 -0.23
N ASN A 45 -2.39 -5.87 -0.14
CA ASN A 45 -3.40 -6.90 0.09
C ASN A 45 -3.56 -7.30 1.57
N GLY A 46 -2.93 -6.59 2.50
CA GLY A 46 -3.04 -6.89 3.93
C GLY A 46 -2.36 -8.19 4.37
N LYS A 47 -1.42 -8.69 3.58
CA LYS A 47 -0.68 -9.94 3.83
C LYS A 47 0.73 -9.72 4.39
N ALA A 48 1.15 -8.46 4.56
CA ALA A 48 2.41 -8.08 5.16
C ALA A 48 2.29 -6.67 5.76
N ASP A 49 2.94 -6.45 6.89
CA ASP A 49 2.99 -5.13 7.52
C ASP A 49 3.76 -4.12 6.65
N LEU A 50 3.41 -2.84 6.81
CA LEU A 50 4.19 -1.74 6.26
C LEU A 50 5.43 -1.51 7.14
N SER A 51 6.63 -1.67 6.58
CA SER A 51 7.87 -1.41 7.32
C SER A 51 8.07 0.09 7.57
N VAL A 52 8.81 0.43 8.62
CA VAL A 52 9.18 1.83 8.91
C VAL A 52 9.95 2.44 7.75
N GLU A 53 10.83 1.68 7.10
CA GLU A 53 11.58 2.16 5.94
C GLU A 53 10.66 2.52 4.76
N MET A 54 9.64 1.70 4.48
CA MET A 54 8.65 2.02 3.44
C MET A 54 7.77 3.20 3.82
N ALA A 55 7.47 3.40 5.11
CA ALA A 55 6.65 4.51 5.58
C ALA A 55 7.36 5.88 5.54
N LEU A 56 8.70 5.88 5.56
CA LEU A 56 9.52 7.10 5.53
C LEU A 56 9.85 7.59 4.11
N ARG A 57 9.58 6.78 3.08
CA ARG A 57 9.83 7.08 1.66
C ARG A 57 8.55 7.60 1.00
#